data_AF-A0A5E4ZNP9-F1
#
_entry.id   AF-A0A5E4ZNP9-F1
#
_cell.length_a   1.000
_cell.length_b   1.000
_cell.length_c   1.000
_cell.angle_alpha   90.00
_cell.angle_beta   90.00
_cell.angle_gamma   90.00
#
_symmetry.space_group_name_H-M   'P 1'
#
loop_
_entity.id
_entity.type
_entity.pdbx_description
1 polymer ?
#
loop_
_entity_poly.entity_id
_entity_poly.type
_entity_poly.pdbx_seq_one_letter_code
_entity_poly.pdbx_strand_id
1 'polypeptide(L)'
;MGISREQAAENREAIVSAADRLFRERGVDAVGLTALMKEAGFTQGGFYNHFKSKDALVSAVMARAMAANEVRMAQGMGEASALGTSGDPAAPSKVGVEQYLSTVHRDDVACGCPVAGFAGDVPRIGEEAQACYAKGLATSLERMTAAGVARGLTQEQATRNAMARFSQMVGSLILSRAVVGADPALSEALLAAGRQAIEASDARRAND
;
A
#
# COMPACT_ATOMS: atom_id res chain seq x y z
N MET A 1 17.82 35.76 1.11
CA MET A 1 16.99 35.46 -0.08
C MET A 1 15.96 34.43 0.33
N GLY A 2 14.67 34.73 0.21
CA GLY A 2 13.60 33.79 0.48
C GLY A 2 13.44 32.81 -0.69
N ILE A 3 13.10 31.56 -0.39
CA ILE A 3 12.72 30.57 -1.41
C ILE A 3 11.36 30.93 -2.02
N SER A 4 11.15 30.62 -3.30
CA SER A 4 9.85 30.82 -3.96
C SER A 4 8.80 29.87 -3.36
N ARG A 5 7.51 30.16 -3.55
CA ARG A 5 6.42 29.26 -3.12
C ARG A 5 6.52 27.88 -3.77
N GLU A 6 6.91 27.86 -5.03
CA GLU A 6 7.15 26.64 -5.81
C GLU A 6 8.29 25.82 -5.22
N GLN A 7 9.44 26.45 -4.97
CA GLN A 7 10.58 25.79 -4.33
C GLN A 7 10.23 25.26 -2.93
N ALA A 8 9.42 26.00 -2.16
CA ALA A 8 8.97 25.56 -0.85
C ALA A 8 8.05 24.32 -0.94
N ALA A 9 7.23 24.22 -1.99
CA ALA A 9 6.38 23.07 -2.23
C ALA A 9 7.19 21.84 -2.68
N GLU A 10 8.16 22.02 -3.58
CA GLU A 10 9.09 20.96 -4.00
C GLU A 10 9.89 20.41 -2.83
N ASN A 11 10.45 21.30 -1.99
CA ASN A 11 11.19 20.89 -0.79
C ASN A 11 10.30 20.12 0.18
N ARG A 12 9.05 20.57 0.34
CA ARG A 12 8.08 19.88 1.18
C ARG A 12 7.79 18.48 0.64
N GLU A 13 7.60 18.33 -0.67
CA GLU A 13 7.36 17.02 -1.29
C GLU A 13 8.57 16.09 -1.16
N ALA A 14 9.79 16.61 -1.32
CA ALA A 14 11.02 15.85 -1.09
C ALA A 14 11.10 15.31 0.35
N ILE A 15 10.76 16.13 1.35
CA ILE A 15 10.69 15.71 2.76
C ILE A 15 9.64 14.61 2.96
N VAL A 16 8.42 14.77 2.41
CA VAL A 16 7.36 13.75 2.50
C VAL A 16 7.79 12.45 1.83
N SER A 17 8.45 12.54 0.68
CA SER A 17 8.89 11.37 -0.08
C SER A 17 9.97 10.57 0.66
N ALA A 18 10.96 11.26 1.23
CA ALA A 18 11.97 10.63 2.07
C ALA A 18 11.36 10.03 3.35
N ALA A 19 10.43 10.75 3.98
CA ALA A 19 9.72 10.29 5.16
C ALA A 19 8.91 9.02 4.91
N ASP A 20 8.14 8.97 3.81
CA ASP A 20 7.34 7.80 3.42
C ASP A 20 8.21 6.54 3.28
N ARG A 21 9.33 6.64 2.56
CA ARG A 21 10.26 5.52 2.41
C ARG A 21 10.81 5.08 3.77
N LEU A 22 11.35 6.01 4.55
CA LEU A 22 11.97 5.68 5.84
C LEU A 22 10.97 5.11 6.84
N PHE A 23 9.76 5.66 6.91
CA PHE A 23 8.72 5.16 7.82
C PHE A 23 8.29 3.74 7.46
N ARG A 24 8.14 3.41 6.17
CA ARG A 24 7.80 2.03 5.77
C ARG A 24 8.95 1.05 6.00
N GLU A 25 10.19 1.47 5.79
CA GLU A 25 11.36 0.61 6.01
C GLU A 25 11.66 0.36 7.50
N ARG A 26 11.45 1.36 8.36
CA ARG A 26 11.99 1.35 9.73
C ARG A 26 10.93 1.52 10.82
N GLY A 27 9.70 1.81 10.45
CA GLY A 27 8.62 2.19 11.36
C GLY A 27 8.62 3.69 11.65
N VAL A 28 7.44 4.24 11.93
CA VAL A 28 7.25 5.69 12.16
C VAL A 28 8.01 6.16 13.40
N ASP A 29 7.94 5.39 14.49
CA ASP A 29 8.54 5.77 15.77
C ASP A 29 10.07 5.75 15.75
N ALA A 30 10.67 4.79 15.04
CA ALA A 30 12.12 4.61 14.97
C ALA A 30 12.83 5.72 14.18
N VAL A 31 12.12 6.45 13.31
CA VAL A 31 12.70 7.49 12.45
C VAL A 31 12.69 8.84 13.16
N GLY A 32 13.86 9.32 13.56
CA GLY A 32 14.06 10.67 14.11
C GLY A 32 14.12 11.76 13.03
N LEU A 33 13.77 13.00 13.38
CA LEU A 33 13.78 14.14 12.46
C LEU A 33 15.17 14.40 11.84
N THR A 34 16.25 14.22 12.61
CA THR A 34 17.62 14.42 12.11
C THR A 34 17.95 13.47 10.96
N ALA A 35 17.67 12.17 11.14
CA ALA A 35 17.92 11.15 10.12
C ALA A 35 17.05 11.39 8.87
N LEU A 36 15.78 11.76 9.08
CA LEU A 36 14.83 12.05 8.02
C LEU A 36 15.26 13.26 7.18
N MET A 37 15.61 14.37 7.82
CA MET A 37 16.03 15.57 7.12
C MET A 37 17.34 15.37 6.37
N LYS A 38 18.28 14.61 6.94
CA LYS A 38 19.51 14.20 6.26
C LYS A 38 19.21 13.40 4.99
N GLU A 39 18.31 12.42 5.07
CA GLU A 39 17.89 11.61 3.90
C GLU A 39 17.23 12.48 2.82
N ALA A 40 16.45 13.48 3.24
CA ALA A 40 15.80 14.42 2.35
C ALA A 40 16.75 15.48 1.77
N GLY A 41 18.02 15.54 2.21
CA GLY A 41 19.00 16.53 1.74
C GLY A 41 18.89 17.90 2.41
N PHE A 42 18.24 17.98 3.58
CA PHE A 42 17.97 19.23 4.30
C PHE A 42 18.60 19.23 5.71
N THR A 43 18.79 20.44 6.26
CA THR A 43 19.18 20.59 7.66
C THR A 43 17.99 20.31 8.58
N GLN A 44 18.25 19.83 9.80
CA GLN A 44 17.19 19.60 10.78
C GLN A 44 16.40 20.88 11.10
N GLY A 45 17.07 22.03 11.16
CA GLY A 45 16.41 23.33 11.39
C GLY A 45 15.41 23.72 10.30
N GLY A 46 15.63 23.25 9.06
CA GLY A 46 14.71 23.47 7.94
C GLY A 46 13.36 22.77 8.09
N PHE A 47 13.24 21.78 8.97
CA PHE A 47 12.01 20.99 9.14
C PHE A 47 10.82 21.87 9.52
N TYR A 48 11.04 22.77 10.49
CA TYR A 48 10.00 23.63 11.04
C TYR A 48 9.54 24.72 10.06
N ASN A 49 10.24 24.92 8.94
CA ASN A 49 9.77 25.78 7.85
C ASN A 49 8.66 25.11 7.01
N HIS A 50 8.56 23.77 7.06
CA HIS A 50 7.63 23.00 6.23
C HIS A 50 6.55 22.27 7.07
N PHE A 51 6.90 21.84 8.28
CA PHE A 51 6.02 21.06 9.15
C PHE A 51 6.05 21.59 10.58
N LYS A 52 4.86 21.70 11.19
CA LYS A 52 4.71 22.16 12.58
C LYS A 52 5.16 21.11 13.61
N SER A 53 5.07 19.83 13.25
CA SER A 53 5.41 18.69 14.11
C SER A 53 5.69 17.45 13.26
N LYS A 54 6.29 16.42 13.89
CA LYS A 54 6.44 15.10 13.27
C LYS A 54 5.07 14.50 12.92
N ASP A 55 4.06 14.68 13.77
CA ASP A 55 2.70 14.19 13.50
C ASP A 55 2.10 14.81 12.24
N ALA A 56 2.30 16.12 12.02
CA ALA A 56 1.86 16.78 10.79
C ALA A 56 2.56 16.22 9.54
N LEU A 57 3.82 15.78 9.67
CA LEU A 57 4.51 15.07 8.60
C LEU A 57 3.93 13.67 8.40
N VAL A 58 3.65 12.92 9.47
CA VAL A 58 3.06 11.57 9.40
C VAL A 58 1.69 11.61 8.72
N SER A 59 0.82 12.57 9.06
CA SER A 59 -0.46 12.79 8.37
C SER A 59 -0.26 13.06 6.87
N ALA A 60 0.69 13.92 6.51
CA ALA A 60 0.99 14.24 5.12
C ALA A 60 1.53 13.04 4.33
N VAL A 61 2.41 12.23 4.94
CA VAL A 61 2.91 10.98 4.38
C VAL A 61 1.77 10.01 4.14
N MET A 62 0.90 9.80 5.14
CA MET A 62 -0.20 8.86 5.03
C MET A 62 -1.19 9.27 3.92
N ALA A 63 -1.56 10.55 3.87
CA ALA A 63 -2.43 11.07 2.82
C ALA A 63 -1.84 10.84 1.43
N ARG A 64 -0.54 11.16 1.25
CA ARG A 64 0.16 10.96 -0.02
C ARG A 64 0.24 9.48 -0.40
N ALA A 65 0.63 8.62 0.54
CA ALA A 65 0.80 7.19 0.29
C ALA A 65 -0.53 6.53 -0.11
N MET A 66 -1.63 6.88 0.57
CA MET A 66 -2.95 6.35 0.24
C MET A 66 -3.46 6.85 -1.12
N ALA A 67 -3.24 8.12 -1.46
CA ALA A 67 -3.58 8.65 -2.78
C ALA A 67 -2.75 7.98 -3.90
N ALA A 68 -1.45 7.77 -3.69
CA ALA A 68 -0.59 7.07 -4.64
C ALA A 68 -1.02 5.60 -4.84
N ASN A 69 -1.46 4.93 -3.77
CA ASN A 69 -1.99 3.58 -3.86
C ASN A 69 -3.28 3.52 -4.68
N GLU A 70 -4.17 4.50 -4.53
CA GLU A 70 -5.38 4.58 -5.33
C GLU A 70 -5.08 4.68 -6.82
N VAL A 71 -4.14 5.56 -7.21
CA VAL A 71 -3.69 5.70 -8.60
C VAL A 71 -3.09 4.40 -9.13
N ARG A 72 -2.22 3.75 -8.34
CA ARG A 72 -1.60 2.48 -8.72
C ARG A 72 -2.64 1.37 -8.93
N MET A 73 -3.64 1.28 -8.05
CA MET A 73 -4.72 0.30 -8.21
C MET A 73 -5.57 0.58 -9.46
N ALA A 74 -5.83 1.85 -9.77
CA ALA A 74 -6.54 2.22 -11.00
C ALA A 74 -5.74 1.83 -12.26
N GLN A 75 -4.42 2.06 -12.27
CA GLN A 75 -3.54 1.70 -13.38
C GLN A 75 -3.39 0.19 -13.54
N GLY A 76 -3.16 -0.55 -12.45
CA GLY A 76 -3.00 -2.01 -12.49
C GLY A 76 -4.24 -2.74 -13.02
N MET A 77 -5.45 -2.24 -12.76
CA MET A 77 -6.67 -2.78 -13.37
C MET A 77 -6.75 -2.47 -14.87
N GLY A 78 -6.30 -1.29 -15.31
CA GLY A 78 -6.27 -0.91 -16.72
C GLY A 78 -5.27 -1.75 -17.53
N GLU A 79 -4.06 -1.96 -17.00
CA GLU A 79 -3.02 -2.78 -17.63
C GLU A 79 -3.41 -4.26 -17.68
N ALA A 80 -3.96 -4.80 -16.59
CA ALA A 80 -4.43 -6.18 -16.56
C ALA A 80 -5.60 -6.41 -17.54
N SER A 81 -6.48 -5.42 -17.71
CA SER A 81 -7.55 -5.46 -18.72
C SER A 81 -7.02 -5.40 -20.16
N ALA A 82 -5.91 -4.69 -20.39
CA ALA A 82 -5.27 -4.60 -21.72
C ALA A 82 -4.46 -5.86 -22.07
N LEU A 83 -3.87 -6.52 -21.07
CA LEU A 83 -3.14 -7.79 -21.21
C LEU A 83 -4.08 -9.02 -21.30
N GLY A 84 -5.36 -8.86 -20.96
CA GLY A 84 -6.42 -9.86 -21.14
C GLY A 84 -6.76 -10.10 -22.62
N THR A 85 -5.80 -10.61 -23.40
CA THR A 85 -5.99 -11.11 -24.78
C THR A 85 -6.32 -12.61 -24.80
N SER A 86 -6.34 -13.27 -23.63
CA SER A 86 -6.89 -14.62 -23.48
C SER A 86 -8.36 -14.52 -23.13
N GLY A 87 -9.21 -15.35 -23.75
CA GLY A 87 -10.66 -15.42 -23.50
C GLY A 87 -11.06 -15.89 -22.09
N ASP A 88 -10.18 -15.76 -21.09
CA ASP A 88 -10.42 -16.06 -19.69
C ASP A 88 -10.74 -14.76 -18.92
N PRO A 89 -12.00 -14.56 -18.48
CA PRO A 89 -12.40 -13.40 -17.67
C PRO A 89 -11.69 -13.29 -16.31
N ALA A 90 -11.00 -14.34 -15.85
CA ALA A 90 -10.24 -14.35 -14.59
C ALA A 90 -8.76 -13.95 -14.76
N ALA A 91 -8.20 -13.97 -15.97
CA ALA A 91 -6.77 -13.73 -16.21
C ALA A 91 -6.24 -12.39 -15.65
N PRO A 92 -6.93 -11.24 -15.80
CA PRO A 92 -6.47 -9.97 -15.23
C PRO A 92 -6.34 -10.01 -13.70
N SER A 93 -7.28 -10.70 -13.05
CA SER A 93 -7.34 -10.86 -11.59
C SER A 93 -6.19 -11.72 -11.08
N LYS A 94 -5.82 -12.76 -11.83
CA LYS A 94 -4.71 -13.67 -11.52
C LYS A 94 -3.35 -12.96 -11.63
N VAL A 95 -3.14 -12.20 -12.71
CA VAL A 95 -1.90 -11.42 -12.90
C VAL A 95 -1.68 -10.42 -11.76
N GLY A 96 -2.74 -9.72 -11.34
CA GLY A 96 -2.66 -8.79 -10.22
C GLY A 96 -2.30 -9.45 -8.89
N VAL A 97 -2.80 -10.67 -8.64
CA VAL A 97 -2.48 -11.45 -7.43
C VAL A 97 -1.03 -11.93 -7.46
N GLU A 98 -0.55 -12.45 -8.59
CA GLU A 98 0.83 -12.89 -8.76
C GLU A 98 1.81 -11.73 -8.55
N GLN A 99 1.53 -10.57 -9.15
CA GLN A 99 2.36 -9.37 -8.99
C GLN A 99 2.36 -8.88 -7.53
N TYR A 100 1.18 -8.84 -6.90
CA TYR A 100 1.06 -8.38 -5.51
C TYR A 100 1.73 -9.35 -4.52
N LEU A 101 1.59 -10.65 -4.71
CA LEU A 101 2.19 -11.67 -3.85
C LEU A 101 3.53 -12.18 -4.43
N SER A 102 4.33 -11.28 -4.99
CA SER A 102 5.67 -11.60 -5.52
C SER A 102 6.78 -11.31 -4.50
N THR A 103 7.93 -11.93 -4.70
CA THR A 103 9.16 -11.60 -3.95
C THR A 103 9.59 -10.16 -4.20
N VAL A 104 9.42 -9.65 -5.42
CA VAL A 104 9.68 -8.24 -5.77
C VAL A 104 8.87 -7.30 -4.88
N HIS A 105 7.57 -7.54 -4.73
CA HIS A 105 6.73 -6.70 -3.87
C HIS A 105 7.00 -6.92 -2.38
N ARG A 106 7.31 -8.16 -1.96
CA ARG A 106 7.73 -8.44 -0.58
C ARG A 106 8.96 -7.61 -0.21
N ASP A 107 9.99 -7.61 -1.05
CA ASP A 107 11.27 -6.96 -0.80
C ASP A 107 11.18 -5.43 -0.93
N ASP A 108 10.28 -4.94 -1.78
CA ASP A 108 10.01 -3.51 -1.96
C ASP A 108 9.05 -2.94 -0.89
N VAL A 109 9.51 -2.91 0.36
CA VAL A 109 8.77 -2.30 1.48
C VAL A 109 8.55 -0.79 1.24
N ALA A 110 9.57 -0.14 0.67
CA ALA A 110 9.68 1.29 0.44
C ALA A 110 8.82 1.85 -0.69
N CYS A 111 8.39 1.05 -1.67
CA CYS A 111 7.52 1.50 -2.77
C CYS A 111 6.29 0.59 -2.99
N GLY A 112 6.15 -0.50 -2.22
CA GLY A 112 5.00 -1.40 -2.26
C GLY A 112 3.67 -0.85 -1.73
N CYS A 113 2.78 -1.74 -1.32
CA CYS A 113 1.44 -1.41 -0.80
C CYS A 113 1.55 -0.71 0.56
N PRO A 114 1.07 0.54 0.68
CA PRO A 114 1.19 1.30 1.93
C PRO A 114 0.29 0.75 3.03
N VAL A 115 -0.81 0.08 2.70
CA VAL A 115 -1.62 -0.64 3.71
C VAL A 115 -0.74 -1.68 4.42
N ALA A 116 -0.03 -2.51 3.66
CA ALA A 116 0.88 -3.50 4.25
C ALA A 116 2.09 -2.85 4.94
N GLY A 117 2.59 -1.73 4.39
CA GLY A 117 3.76 -1.02 4.92
C GLY A 117 3.50 -0.30 6.26
N PHE A 118 2.28 0.19 6.49
CA PHE A 118 1.94 0.96 7.69
C PHE A 118 1.05 0.22 8.69
N ALA A 119 0.57 -0.99 8.38
CA ALA A 119 -0.37 -1.72 9.24
C ALA A 119 0.10 -1.85 10.71
N GLY A 120 1.40 -1.99 10.93
CA GLY A 120 2.00 -2.09 12.27
C GLY A 120 2.14 -0.76 13.02
N ASP A 121 2.22 0.36 12.30
CA ASP A 121 2.40 1.71 12.87
C ASP A 121 1.07 2.40 13.15
N VAL A 122 0.07 2.21 12.28
CA VAL A 122 -1.20 2.96 12.29
C VAL A 122 -1.94 2.95 13.64
N PRO A 123 -1.94 1.87 14.44
CA PRO A 123 -2.56 1.91 15.76
C PRO A 123 -1.86 2.82 16.78
N ARG A 124 -0.66 3.33 16.49
CA ARG A 124 0.20 4.10 17.41
C ARG A 124 0.47 5.54 16.95
N ILE A 125 0.02 5.92 15.76
CA ILE A 125 0.17 7.28 15.22
C ILE A 125 -1.04 8.16 15.55
N GLY A 126 -0.95 9.46 15.26
CA GLY A 126 -2.04 10.42 15.52
C GLY A 126 -3.33 10.16 14.73
N GLU A 127 -4.45 10.65 15.27
CA GLU A 127 -5.81 10.44 14.75
C GLU A 127 -5.98 10.85 13.28
N GLU A 128 -5.37 11.95 12.87
CA GLU A 128 -5.45 12.43 11.48
C GLU A 128 -4.81 11.44 10.50
N ALA A 129 -3.63 10.91 10.82
CA ALA A 129 -2.97 9.91 10.00
C ALA A 129 -3.75 8.59 9.99
N GLN A 130 -4.30 8.17 11.14
CA GLN A 130 -5.18 6.99 11.21
C GLN A 130 -6.42 7.17 10.32
N ALA A 131 -7.04 8.35 10.30
CA ALA A 131 -8.17 8.66 9.44
C ALA A 131 -7.79 8.63 7.95
N CYS A 132 -6.62 9.15 7.57
CA CYS A 132 -6.09 9.03 6.21
C CYS A 132 -5.92 7.56 5.79
N TYR A 133 -5.37 6.72 6.66
CA TYR A 133 -5.23 5.29 6.41
C TYR A 133 -6.59 4.60 6.23
N ALA A 134 -7.53 4.84 7.14
CA ALA A 134 -8.86 4.25 7.10
C ALA A 134 -9.61 4.62 5.80
N LYS A 135 -9.52 5.89 5.40
CA LYS A 135 -10.08 6.36 4.13
C LYS A 135 -9.46 5.66 2.92
N GLY A 136 -8.13 5.59 2.85
CA GLY A 136 -7.43 4.92 1.74
C GLY A 136 -7.75 3.43 1.64
N LEU A 137 -7.86 2.75 2.78
CA LEU A 137 -8.29 1.36 2.85
C LEU A 137 -9.73 1.19 2.34
N ALA A 138 -10.66 2.05 2.80
CA ALA A 138 -12.05 2.02 2.36
C ALA A 138 -12.16 2.22 0.83
N THR A 139 -11.46 3.20 0.27
CA THR A 139 -11.42 3.43 -1.19
C THR A 139 -10.85 2.23 -1.96
N SER A 140 -9.85 1.55 -1.42
CA SER A 140 -9.30 0.33 -2.02
C SER A 140 -10.35 -0.80 -2.07
N LEU A 141 -11.09 -0.98 -0.97
CA LEU A 141 -12.15 -1.98 -0.86
C LEU A 141 -13.37 -1.64 -1.75
N GLU A 142 -13.77 -0.38 -1.82
CA GLU A 142 -14.84 0.12 -2.68
C GLU A 142 -14.55 -0.18 -4.15
N ARG A 143 -13.30 0.04 -4.58
CA ARG A 143 -12.86 -0.25 -5.95
C ARG A 143 -12.96 -1.75 -6.28
N MET A 144 -12.49 -2.61 -5.39
CA MET A 144 -12.60 -4.07 -5.55
C MET A 144 -14.07 -4.54 -5.51
N THR A 145 -14.89 -3.88 -4.69
CA THR A 145 -16.33 -4.13 -4.60
C THR A 145 -17.02 -3.77 -5.91
N ALA A 146 -16.73 -2.60 -6.48
CA ALA A 146 -17.27 -2.16 -7.76
C ALA A 146 -16.89 -3.13 -8.90
N ALA A 147 -15.65 -3.64 -8.91
CA ALA A 147 -15.23 -4.67 -9.85
C ALA A 147 -16.02 -5.98 -9.69
N GLY A 148 -16.35 -6.38 -8.47
CA GLY A 148 -17.20 -7.55 -8.19
C GLY A 148 -18.64 -7.35 -8.68
N VAL A 149 -19.22 -6.17 -8.43
CA VAL A 149 -20.57 -5.81 -8.91
C VAL A 149 -20.64 -5.79 -10.43
N ALA A 150 -19.61 -5.24 -11.09
CA ALA A 150 -19.51 -5.26 -12.55
C ALA A 150 -19.45 -6.67 -13.16
N ARG A 151 -19.09 -7.68 -12.35
CA ARG A 151 -19.09 -9.11 -12.72
C ARG A 151 -20.39 -9.84 -12.32
N GLY A 152 -21.42 -9.11 -11.89
CA GLY A 152 -22.74 -9.66 -11.59
C GLY A 152 -22.98 -10.06 -10.13
N LEU A 153 -22.05 -9.78 -9.21
CA LEU A 153 -22.28 -10.02 -7.78
C LEU A 153 -23.22 -8.98 -7.18
N THR A 154 -23.99 -9.36 -6.15
CA THR A 154 -24.70 -8.37 -5.33
C THR A 154 -23.72 -7.48 -4.57
N GLN A 155 -24.13 -6.28 -4.20
CA GLN A 155 -23.31 -5.33 -3.42
C GLN A 155 -22.73 -5.98 -2.15
N GLU A 156 -23.55 -6.77 -1.43
CA GLU A 156 -23.14 -7.43 -0.20
C GLU A 156 -22.08 -8.51 -0.46
N GLN A 157 -22.31 -9.38 -1.45
CA GLN A 157 -21.35 -10.42 -1.84
C GLN A 157 -20.04 -9.80 -2.32
N ALA A 158 -20.10 -8.78 -3.17
CA ALA A 158 -18.92 -8.08 -3.69
C ALA A 158 -18.10 -7.43 -2.57
N THR A 159 -18.76 -6.80 -1.58
CA THR A 159 -18.08 -6.18 -0.43
C THR A 159 -17.37 -7.22 0.41
N ARG A 160 -18.08 -8.30 0.78
CA ARG A 160 -17.51 -9.42 1.55
C ARG A 160 -16.32 -10.05 0.83
N ASN A 161 -16.43 -10.19 -0.48
CA ASN A 161 -15.41 -10.75 -1.35
C ASN A 161 -14.17 -9.87 -1.46
N ALA A 162 -14.37 -8.55 -1.60
CA ALA A 162 -13.30 -7.56 -1.62
C ALA A 162 -12.52 -7.60 -0.30
N MET A 163 -13.22 -7.56 0.84
CA MET A 163 -12.60 -7.62 2.17
C MET A 163 -11.78 -8.91 2.37
N ALA A 164 -12.36 -10.07 2.04
CA ALA A 164 -11.67 -11.34 2.20
C ALA A 164 -10.43 -11.45 1.29
N ARG A 165 -10.56 -11.09 0.01
CA ARG A 165 -9.44 -11.10 -0.94
C ARG A 165 -8.33 -10.16 -0.51
N PHE A 166 -8.68 -8.91 -0.15
CA PHE A 166 -7.71 -7.91 0.24
C PHE A 166 -6.99 -8.29 1.54
N SER A 167 -7.72 -8.84 2.52
CA SER A 167 -7.13 -9.35 3.77
C SER A 167 -6.14 -10.48 3.51
N GLN A 168 -6.48 -11.42 2.60
CA GLN A 168 -5.56 -12.50 2.22
C GLN A 168 -4.30 -11.95 1.55
N MET A 169 -4.44 -11.02 0.62
CA MET A 169 -3.30 -10.38 -0.07
C MET A 169 -2.38 -9.66 0.92
N VAL A 170 -2.94 -8.72 1.70
CA VAL A 170 -2.17 -7.91 2.65
C VAL A 170 -1.56 -8.78 3.75
N GLY A 171 -2.33 -9.69 4.32
CA GLY A 171 -1.88 -10.56 5.41
C GLY A 171 -0.74 -11.49 4.99
N SER A 172 -0.85 -12.12 3.80
CA SER A 172 0.20 -13.00 3.28
C SER A 172 1.50 -12.23 3.05
N LEU A 173 1.40 -11.00 2.52
CA LEU A 173 2.56 -10.13 2.30
C LEU A 173 3.23 -9.69 3.61
N ILE A 174 2.43 -9.27 4.61
CA ILE A 174 2.94 -8.86 5.92
C ILE A 174 3.67 -10.02 6.61
N LEU A 175 3.05 -11.21 6.66
CA LEU A 175 3.66 -12.38 7.28
C LEU A 175 4.92 -12.82 6.54
N SER A 176 4.90 -12.79 5.20
CA SER A 176 6.07 -13.10 4.37
C SER A 176 7.25 -12.17 4.66
N ARG A 177 7.00 -10.86 4.80
CA ARG A 177 8.01 -9.87 5.20
C ARG A 177 8.54 -10.09 6.61
N ALA A 178 7.67 -10.46 7.55
CA ALA A 178 8.03 -10.62 8.95
C ALA A 178 9.06 -11.74 9.20
N VAL A 179 9.06 -12.78 8.35
CA VAL A 179 9.89 -13.97 8.56
C VAL A 179 11.08 -14.06 7.61
N VAL A 180 11.15 -13.26 6.53
CA VAL A 180 12.13 -13.43 5.45
C VAL A 180 13.59 -13.42 5.92
N GLY A 181 13.93 -12.63 6.94
CA GLY A 181 15.30 -12.57 7.47
C GLY A 181 15.72 -13.82 8.26
N ALA A 182 14.76 -14.57 8.79
CA ALA A 182 15.00 -15.76 9.63
C ALA A 182 14.70 -17.06 8.88
N ASP A 183 13.66 -17.07 8.04
CA ASP A 183 13.20 -18.23 7.27
C ASP A 183 12.68 -17.79 5.88
N PRO A 184 13.58 -17.70 4.89
CA PRO A 184 13.22 -17.39 3.51
C PRO A 184 12.26 -18.41 2.89
N ALA A 185 12.34 -19.69 3.27
CA ALA A 185 11.48 -20.73 2.73
C ALA A 185 10.03 -20.58 3.23
N LEU A 186 9.85 -20.29 4.52
CA LEU A 186 8.53 -19.95 5.07
C LEU A 186 7.99 -18.66 4.45
N SER A 187 8.85 -17.66 4.24
CA SER A 187 8.46 -16.40 3.57
C SER A 187 7.87 -16.64 2.18
N GLU A 188 8.49 -17.51 1.38
CA GLU A 188 8.00 -17.88 0.04
C GLU A 188 6.74 -18.75 0.11
N ALA A 189 6.68 -19.69 1.05
CA ALA A 189 5.51 -20.54 1.27
C ALA A 189 4.27 -19.72 1.64
N LEU A 190 4.42 -18.65 2.44
CA LEU A 190 3.34 -17.74 2.78
C LEU A 190 2.79 -16.99 1.56
N LEU A 191 3.67 -16.52 0.66
CA LEU A 191 3.24 -15.90 -0.59
C LEU A 191 2.49 -16.91 -1.47
N ALA A 192 3.05 -18.12 -1.64
CA ALA A 192 2.44 -19.17 -2.44
C ALA A 192 1.07 -19.60 -1.90
N ALA A 193 0.96 -19.81 -0.59
CA ALA A 193 -0.30 -20.14 0.07
C ALA A 193 -1.35 -19.04 -0.12
N GLY A 194 -0.94 -17.77 -0.03
CA GLY A 194 -1.82 -16.63 -0.31
C GLY A 194 -2.38 -16.64 -1.73
N ARG A 195 -1.54 -16.93 -2.74
CA ARG A 195 -1.97 -17.03 -4.14
C ARG A 195 -2.95 -18.19 -4.34
N GLN A 196 -2.60 -19.38 -3.85
CA GLN A 196 -3.46 -20.58 -3.95
C GLN A 196 -4.81 -20.39 -3.26
N ALA A 197 -4.85 -19.75 -2.08
CA ALA A 197 -6.10 -19.49 -1.36
C ALA A 197 -7.03 -18.56 -2.16
N ILE A 198 -6.47 -17.54 -2.81
CA ILE A 198 -7.23 -16.62 -3.65
C ILE A 198 -7.74 -17.32 -4.91
N GLU A 199 -6.89 -18.09 -5.59
CA GLU A 199 -7.28 -18.87 -6.77
C GLU A 199 -8.39 -19.88 -6.45
N ALA A 200 -8.27 -20.61 -5.34
CA ALA A 200 -9.30 -21.55 -4.90
C ALA A 200 -10.63 -20.84 -4.56
N SER A 201 -10.57 -19.62 -4.02
CA SER A 201 -11.74 -18.80 -3.78
C SER A 201 -12.40 -18.35 -5.08
N ASP A 202 -11.61 -17.95 -6.08
CA ASP A 202 -12.09 -17.54 -7.40
C ASP A 202 -12.70 -18.72 -8.16
N ALA A 203 -12.09 -19.89 -8.12
CA ALA A 203 -12.57 -21.11 -8.78
C ALA A 203 -13.91 -21.59 -8.20
N ARG A 204 -14.09 -21.58 -6.87
CA ARG A 204 -15.37 -21.92 -6.24
C ARG A 204 -16.51 -21.02 -6.73
N ARG A 205 -16.23 -19.73 -6.91
CA ARG A 205 -17.22 -18.73 -7.33
C ARG A 205 -17.56 -18.79 -8.81
N ALA A 206 -16.70 -19.36 -9.65
CA ALA A 206 -17.00 -19.58 -11.06
C ALA A 206 -17.95 -20.76 -11.28
N ASN A 207 -18.08 -21.64 -10.28
CA ASN A 207 -18.91 -22.85 -10.33
C ASN A 207 -20.25 -22.73 -9.58
N ASP A 208 -20.47 -21.62 -8.86
CA ASP A 208 -21.72 -21.27 -8.17
C ASP A 208 -22.55 -20.29 -9.01
#